data_AF-A0A920NY43-F1
#
_entry.id   AF-A0A920NY43-F1
#
_cell.length_a   1.000
_cell.length_b   1.000
_cell.length_c   1.000
_cell.angle_alpha   90.00
_cell.angle_beta   90.00
_cell.angle_gamma   90.00
#
_symmetry.space_group_name_H-M   'P 1'
#
loop_
_entity.id
_entity.type
_entity.pdbx_description
1 polymer ?
#
loop_
_entity_poly.entity_id
_entity_poly.type
_entity_poly.pdbx_seq_one_letter_code
_entity_poly.pdbx_strand_id
1 'polypeptide(L)' 'MIANGIIEAVKELNFKLPIVVRFQGTNSKEGRDIINKSNLGMTSIDDFTEAAKKVVELAK' A
#
# COMPACT_ATOMS: atom_id res chain seq x y z
N MET A 1 9.28 -5.70 10.09
CA MET A 1 8.47 -6.07 8.91
C MET A 1 8.45 -4.90 7.94
N ILE A 2 8.52 -5.17 6.63
CA ILE A 2 8.59 -4.12 5.58
C ILE A 2 7.34 -3.21 5.61
N ALA A 3 6.15 -3.76 5.86
CA ALA A 3 4.89 -3.01 5.96
C ALA A 3 4.92 -1.85 6.98
N ASN A 4 5.47 -2.10 8.18
CA ASN A 4 5.59 -1.06 9.21
C ASN A 4 6.55 0.06 8.78
N GLY A 5 7.66 -0.30 8.11
CA GLY A 5 8.60 0.69 7.59
C GLY A 5 7.96 1.61 6.54
N ILE A 6 7.12 1.05 5.67
CA ILE A 6 6.35 1.83 4.69
C ILE A 6 5.36 2.77 5.39
N ILE A 7 4.61 2.28 6.38
CA ILE A 7 3.65 3.09 7.14
C ILE A 7 4.33 4.28 7.81
N GLU A 8 5.45 4.06 8.50
CA GLU A 8 6.16 5.13 9.18
C GLU A 8 6.74 6.15 8.18
N ALA A 9 7.31 5.70 7.07
CA ALA A 9 7.77 6.60 6.01
C ALA A 9 6.64 7.45 5.42
N VAL A 10 5.45 6.88 5.23
CA VAL A 10 4.28 7.61 4.70
C VAL A 10 3.74 8.62 5.70
N LYS A 11 3.75 8.30 7.00
CA LYS A 11 3.39 9.25 8.07
C LYS A 11 4.37 10.41 8.15
N GLU A 12 5.67 10.12 8.09
CA GLU A 12 6.73 11.13 8.21
C GLU A 12 6.72 12.10 7.01
N LEU A 13 6.52 11.56 5.81
CA LEU A 13 6.52 12.35 4.57
C LEU A 13 5.15 13.02 4.28
N ASN A 14 4.13 12.70 5.07
CA ASN A 14 2.76 13.24 4.96
C ASN A 14 2.24 13.30 3.52
N PHE A 15 2.33 12.17 2.82
CA PHE A 15 1.92 12.06 1.41
C PHE A 15 0.43 12.45 1.25
N LYS A 16 0.17 13.34 0.30
CA LYS A 16 -1.19 13.77 -0.06
C LYS A 16 -1.79 12.98 -1.22
N LEU A 17 -0.96 12.20 -1.93
CA LEU A 17 -1.36 11.42 -3.09
C LEU A 17 -1.68 9.98 -2.68
N PRO A 18 -2.63 9.32 -3.35
CA PRO A 18 -2.95 7.93 -3.09
C PRO A 18 -1.77 7.01 -3.42
N ILE A 19 -1.53 6.01 -2.58
CA ILE A 19 -0.41 5.07 -2.74
C ILE A 19 -0.96 3.66 -2.92
N VAL A 20 -0.48 2.96 -3.94
CA VAL A 20 -0.78 1.53 -4.15
C VAL A 20 0.48 0.72 -3.94
N VAL A 21 0.42 -0.25 -3.02
CA VAL A 21 1.56 -1.08 -2.63
C VAL A 21 1.31 -2.52 -3.07
N ARG A 22 2.08 -2.99 -4.05
CA ARG A 22 2.06 -4.40 -4.46
C ARG A 22 3.02 -5.21 -3.59
N PHE A 23 2.47 -5.97 -2.64
CA PHE A 23 3.27 -6.69 -1.64
C PHE A 23 3.25 -8.21 -1.89
N GLN A 24 4.41 -8.80 -2.22
CA GLN A 24 4.58 -10.24 -2.42
C GLN A 24 5.69 -10.81 -1.53
N GLY A 25 5.51 -12.06 -1.07
CA GLY A 25 6.48 -12.77 -0.22
C GLY A 25 5.85 -13.47 0.99
N THR A 26 6.71 -13.92 1.91
CA THR A 26 6.32 -14.54 3.19
C THR A 26 5.61 -13.51 4.09
N ASN A 27 4.50 -13.91 4.71
CA ASN A 27 3.63 -13.04 5.51
C ASN A 27 3.06 -11.83 4.73
N SER A 28 2.95 -11.95 3.41
CA SER A 28 2.34 -10.91 2.56
C SER A 28 0.89 -10.60 2.92
N LYS A 29 0.12 -11.60 3.38
CA LYS A 29 -1.24 -11.38 3.89
C LYS A 29 -1.25 -10.45 5.11
N GLU A 30 -0.39 -10.74 6.08
CA GLU A 30 -0.27 -9.94 7.30
C GLU A 30 0.23 -8.51 7.00
N GLY A 31 1.23 -8.38 6.12
CA GLY A 31 1.72 -7.07 5.68
C GLY A 31 0.65 -6.25 4.95
N ARG A 32 -0.16 -6.88 4.10
CA ARG A 32 -1.31 -6.24 3.43
C ARG A 32 -2.35 -5.77 4.43
N ASP A 33 -2.71 -6.61 5.39
CA ASP A 33 -3.69 -6.26 6.42
C ASP A 33 -3.23 -5.08 7.27
N ILE A 34 -1.94 -5.03 7.61
CA ILE A 34 -1.33 -3.91 8.34
C ILE A 34 -1.43 -2.61 7.52
N ILE A 35 -1.09 -2.64 6.23
CA ILE A 35 -1.17 -1.47 5.34
C ILE A 35 -2.62 -1.02 5.15
N ASN A 36 -3.54 -1.95 4.89
CA ASN A 36 -4.95 -1.61 4.66
C ASN A 36 -5.63 -1.06 5.94
N LYS A 37 -5.18 -1.46 7.13
CA LYS A 37 -5.66 -0.92 8.40
C LYS A 37 -5.05 0.43 8.78
N SER A 38 -3.99 0.88 8.12
CA SER A 38 -3.29 2.10 8.51
C SER A 38 -4.11 3.38 8.23
N ASN A 39 -5.13 3.29 7.37
CA ASN A 39 -6.02 4.41 6.98
C ASN A 39 -5.28 5.64 6.42
N LEU A 40 -4.07 5.44 5.87
CA LEU A 40 -3.19 6.49 5.35
C LEU A 40 -3.34 6.70 3.83
N GLY A 41 -4.51 6.41 3.25
CA GLY A 41 -4.72 6.49 1.80
C GLY A 41 -3.88 5.48 1.01
N MET A 42 -3.44 4.40 1.67
CA MET A 42 -2.67 3.32 1.05
C MET A 42 -3.58 2.13 0.77
N THR A 43 -3.41 1.51 -0.39
CA THR A 43 -4.09 0.27 -0.76
C THR A 43 -3.07 -0.79 -1.09
N SER A 44 -3.14 -1.95 -0.46
CA SER A 44 -2.24 -3.05 -0.77
C SER A 44 -2.93 -4.19 -1.52
N ILE A 45 -2.34 -4.56 -2.66
CA ILE A 45 -2.84 -5.55 -3.63
C ILE A 45 -1.73 -6.57 -3.90
N ASP A 46 -2.05 -7.84 -4.13
CA ASP A 46 -1.06 -8.88 -4.47
C ASP A 46 -0.82 -9.02 -5.97
N ASP A 47 -1.89 -8.90 -6.76
CA ASP A 47 -1.87 -8.96 -8.21
C ASP A 47 -1.31 -7.67 -8.83
N PHE A 48 -0.44 -7.84 -9.81
CA PHE A 48 0.22 -6.73 -10.48
C PHE A 48 -0.71 -5.95 -11.40
N THR A 49 -1.59 -6.66 -12.12
CA THR A 49 -2.53 -6.07 -13.07
C THR A 49 -3.58 -5.23 -12.34
N GLU A 50 -4.11 -5.76 -11.24
CA GLU A 50 -5.08 -5.05 -10.40
C GLU A 50 -4.44 -3.84 -9.71
N ALA A 51 -3.19 -3.96 -9.25
CA ALA A 51 -2.45 -2.81 -8.72
C ALA A 51 -2.30 -1.70 -9.77
N ALA A 52 -1.92 -2.04 -11.01
CA ALA A 52 -1.79 -1.07 -12.08
C ALA A 52 -3.12 -0.38 -12.43
N LYS A 53 -4.21 -1.14 -12.57
CA LYS A 53 -5.55 -0.59 -12.80
C LYS A 53 -5.96 0.37 -11.67
N LYS A 54 -5.71 -0.02 -10.42
CA LYS A 54 -6.10 0.79 -9.26
C LYS A 54 -5.33 2.11 -9.19
N VAL A 55 -4.03 2.10 -9.50
CA VAL A 55 -3.25 3.33 -9.61
C VAL A 55 -3.83 4.26 -10.67
N VAL A 56 -4.18 3.73 -11.85
CA VAL A 56 -4.75 4.54 -12.94
C VAL A 56 -6.13 5.09 -12.56
N GLU A 57 -6.96 4.32 -11.86
CA GLU A 57 -8.26 4.78 -11.35
C GLU A 57 -8.10 5.91 -10.33
N LEU A 58 -7.13 5.79 -9.41
CA LEU A 58 -6.85 6.78 -8.37
C LEU A 58 -6.14 8.05 -8.88
N ALA A 59 -5.55 7.99 -10.07
CA ALA A 59 -4.87 9.12 -10.71
C ALA A 59 -5.79 9.97 -11.59
N LYS A 60 -7.05 9.55 -11.81
CA LYS A 60 -8.08 10.34 -12.49
C LYS A 60 -8.73 11.33 -11.53
#